data_AF-K1RYX1-F1
#
_entry.id   AF-K1RYX1-F1
#
_cell.length_a   1.000
_cell.length_b   1.000
_cell.length_c   1.000
_cell.angle_alpha   90.00
_cell.angle_beta   90.00
_cell.angle_gamma   90.00
#
_symmetry.space_group_name_H-M   'P 1'
#
loop_
_entity.id
_entity.type
_entity.pdbx_description
1 polymer ?
#
loop_
_entity_poly.entity_id
_entity_poly.type
_entity_poly.pdbx_seq_one_letter_code
_entity_poly.pdbx_strand_id
1 'polypeptide(L)'
;KEFGFKYVVSTLRESFSATHNGWKAMIYNGEEFYESKRYDINPIIDRVGGGDSFSGGIIHGLLTKPNQGAALEFAVAASALKHTINGDFNLVSVDEVEALAGGDASGRVQR
;
A
#
# COMPACT_ATOMS: atom_id res chain seq x y z
N LYS A 1 22.39 -15.62 -5.86
CA LYS A 1 21.06 -16.19 -6.18
C LYS A 1 20.72 -17.32 -5.20
N GLU A 2 20.69 -17.05 -3.89
CA GLU A 2 20.48 -18.10 -2.88
C GLU A 2 19.00 -18.47 -2.71
N PHE A 3 18.10 -17.49 -2.82
CA PHE A 3 16.68 -17.67 -2.49
C PHE A 3 15.72 -17.73 -3.69
N GLY A 4 16.18 -17.41 -4.90
CA GLY A 4 15.37 -17.55 -6.13
C GLY A 4 14.11 -16.66 -6.21
N PHE A 5 13.98 -15.61 -5.39
CA PHE A 5 12.81 -14.73 -5.43
C PHE A 5 12.74 -13.92 -6.73
N LYS A 6 11.55 -13.91 -7.35
CA LYS A 6 11.25 -13.04 -8.50
C LYS A 6 11.04 -11.57 -8.09
N TYR A 7 10.41 -11.35 -6.94
CA TYR A 7 10.21 -10.02 -6.37
C TYR A 7 10.60 -10.02 -4.89
N VAL A 8 11.23 -8.94 -4.45
CA VAL A 8 11.41 -8.60 -3.05
C VAL A 8 10.70 -7.28 -2.81
N VAL A 9 9.82 -7.24 -1.81
CA VAL A 9 8.98 -6.08 -1.54
C VAL A 9 9.05 -5.78 -0.05
N SER A 10 9.17 -4.50 0.30
CA SER A 10 9.23 -4.07 1.70
C SER A 10 8.45 -2.79 1.92
N THR A 11 7.64 -2.76 2.97
CA THR A 11 7.00 -1.53 3.45
C THR A 11 7.99 -0.68 4.22
N LEU A 12 7.91 0.63 4.04
CA LEU A 12 8.73 1.62 4.74
C LEU A 12 7.80 2.51 5.58
N ARG A 13 7.80 2.26 6.89
CA ARG A 13 6.98 3.01 7.86
C ARG A 13 7.81 4.11 8.50
N GLU A 14 7.32 5.34 8.46
CA GLU A 14 7.86 6.46 9.22
C GLU A 14 6.92 6.73 10.40
N SER A 15 7.36 6.43 11.62
CA SER A 15 6.51 6.60 12.80
C SER A 15 6.72 7.96 13.44
N PHE A 16 5.73 8.85 13.34
CA PHE A 16 5.75 10.14 14.05
C PHE A 16 5.05 10.05 15.41
N SER A 17 3.90 9.36 15.46
CA SER A 17 3.16 9.08 16.69
C SER A 17 2.29 7.82 16.52
N ALA A 18 1.54 7.45 17.58
CA ALA A 18 0.58 6.35 17.49
C ALA A 18 -0.54 6.62 16.46
N THR A 19 -0.85 7.90 16.19
CA THR A 19 -1.96 8.32 15.31
C THR A 19 -1.48 8.98 14.02
N HIS A 20 -0.17 9.12 13.80
CA HIS A 20 0.39 9.75 12.59
C HIS A 20 1.62 8.99 12.11
N ASN A 21 1.54 8.43 10.90
CA ASN A 21 2.67 7.78 10.24
C ASN A 21 2.78 8.18 8.76
N GLY A 22 4.01 8.18 8.25
CA GLY A 22 4.30 8.09 6.82
C GLY A 22 4.28 6.65 6.37
N TRP A 23 3.70 6.39 5.19
CA TRP A 23 3.54 5.06 4.64
C TRP A 23 3.94 5.02 3.16
N LYS A 24 4.93 4.21 2.84
CA LYS A 24 5.37 3.92 1.47
C LYS A 24 5.94 2.51 1.40
N ALA A 25 6.36 2.07 0.22
CA ALA A 25 7.03 0.79 0.04
C ALA A 25 8.05 0.85 -1.10
N MET A 26 8.83 -0.23 -1.24
CA MET A 26 9.75 -0.44 -2.34
C MET A 26 9.62 -1.87 -2.86
N ILE A 27 9.75 -2.03 -4.17
CA ILE A 27 9.80 -3.32 -4.88
C ILE A 27 11.07 -3.44 -5.70
N TYR A 28 11.63 -4.65 -5.74
CA TYR A 28 12.76 -5.04 -6.58
C TYR A 28 12.43 -6.31 -7.34
N ASN A 29 12.64 -6.32 -8.67
CA ASN A 29 12.35 -7.47 -9.54
C ASN A 29 13.60 -8.32 -9.90
N GLY A 30 14.77 -7.98 -9.36
CA GLY A 30 16.04 -8.60 -9.73
C GLY A 30 16.93 -7.76 -10.65
N GLU A 31 16.39 -6.67 -11.21
CA GLU A 31 17.09 -5.77 -12.14
C GLU A 31 16.96 -4.30 -11.70
N GLU A 32 15.75 -3.87 -11.35
CA GLU A 32 15.44 -2.49 -11.01
C GLU A 32 14.56 -2.38 -9.76
N PHE A 33 14.76 -1.25 -9.06
CA PHE A 33 13.95 -0.84 -7.91
C PHE A 33 12.87 0.14 -8.35
N TYR A 34 11.73 0.08 -7.69
CA TYR A 34 10.71 1.13 -7.72
C TYR A 34 10.28 1.48 -6.29
N GLU A 35 10.27 2.77 -5.95
CA GLU A 35 9.78 3.31 -4.69
C GLU A 35 8.43 3.97 -4.91
N SER A 36 7.45 3.66 -4.05
CA SER A 36 6.10 4.20 -4.18
C SER A 36 6.01 5.67 -3.80
N LYS A 37 4.89 6.29 -4.14
CA LYS A 37 4.43 7.52 -3.45
C LYS A 37 4.36 7.29 -1.93
N ARG A 38 4.56 8.38 -1.18
CA ARG A 38 4.38 8.43 0.27
C ARG A 38 2.99 8.95 0.61
N TYR A 39 2.27 8.20 1.44
CA TYR A 39 1.04 8.64 2.07
C TYR A 39 1.31 9.16 3.47
N ASP A 40 0.75 10.32 3.79
CA ASP A 40 0.71 10.83 5.15
C ASP A 40 -0.61 10.41 5.78
N ILE A 41 -0.56 9.45 6.71
CA ILE A 41 -1.76 8.89 7.33
C ILE A 41 -1.96 9.59 8.67
N ASN A 42 -2.89 10.54 8.69
CA ASN A 42 -3.21 11.34 9.86
C ASN A 42 -4.69 11.77 9.83
N PRO A 43 -5.54 11.35 10.79
CA PRO A 43 -5.24 10.40 11.86
C PRO A 43 -5.29 8.94 11.39
N ILE A 44 -4.52 8.07 12.04
CA ILE A 44 -4.70 6.61 11.99
C ILE A 44 -5.89 6.24 12.87
N ILE A 45 -6.84 5.49 12.31
CA ILE A 45 -7.96 4.92 13.04
C ILE A 45 -7.56 3.57 13.65
N ASP A 46 -7.01 2.67 12.82
CA ASP A 46 -6.50 1.38 13.28
C ASP A 46 -5.41 0.87 12.34
N ARG A 47 -4.21 0.63 12.87
CA ARG A 47 -3.04 0.17 12.10
C ARG A 47 -2.95 -1.34 11.95
N VAL A 48 -3.72 -2.11 12.73
CA VAL A 48 -3.70 -3.58 12.65
C VAL A 48 -4.20 -4.00 11.27
N GLY A 49 -3.58 -5.04 10.70
CA GLY A 49 -3.85 -5.49 9.32
C GLY A 49 -3.23 -4.62 8.20
N GLY A 50 -2.51 -3.54 8.53
CA GLY A 50 -1.83 -2.71 7.52
C GLY A 50 -0.81 -3.49 6.68
N GLY A 51 -0.07 -4.42 7.28
CA GLY A 51 0.88 -5.29 6.55
C GLY A 51 0.19 -6.35 5.70
N ASP A 52 -0.89 -6.95 6.21
CA ASP A 52 -1.64 -8.00 5.50
C ASP A 52 -2.41 -7.41 4.31
N SER A 53 -3.00 -6.24 4.49
CA SER A 53 -3.63 -5.46 3.41
C SER A 53 -2.62 -5.08 2.32
N PHE A 54 -1.40 -4.67 2.68
CA PHE A 54 -0.32 -4.44 1.72
C PHE A 54 0.04 -5.72 0.97
N SER A 55 0.18 -6.85 1.69
CA SER A 55 0.54 -8.15 1.11
C SER A 55 -0.54 -8.66 0.14
N GLY A 56 -1.82 -8.55 0.50
CA GLY A 56 -2.93 -8.86 -0.40
C GLY A 56 -2.97 -7.90 -1.60
N GLY A 57 -2.73 -6.61 -1.35
CA GLY A 57 -2.66 -5.57 -2.38
C GLY A 57 -1.56 -5.82 -3.39
N ILE A 58 -0.35 -6.23 -2.98
CA ILE A 58 0.75 -6.49 -3.91
C ILE A 58 0.53 -7.78 -4.71
N ILE A 59 -0.07 -8.82 -4.11
CA ILE A 59 -0.46 -10.02 -4.84
C ILE A 59 -1.49 -9.68 -5.92
N HIS A 60 -2.55 -8.94 -5.55
CA HIS A 60 -3.55 -8.46 -6.51
C HIS A 60 -2.91 -7.59 -7.60
N GLY A 61 -2.07 -6.64 -7.21
CA GLY A 61 -1.38 -5.71 -8.11
C GLY A 61 -0.52 -6.44 -9.13
N LEU A 62 0.32 -7.39 -8.70
CA LEU A 62 1.19 -8.16 -9.60
C LEU A 62 0.40 -9.04 -10.58
N LEU A 63 -0.84 -9.42 -10.25
CA LEU A 63 -1.72 -10.20 -11.11
C LEU A 63 -2.53 -9.34 -12.10
N THR A 64 -2.78 -8.07 -11.79
CA THR A 64 -3.77 -7.24 -12.51
C THR A 64 -3.20 -5.97 -13.13
N LYS A 65 -2.01 -5.52 -12.70
CA LYS A 65 -1.40 -4.25 -13.11
C LYS A 65 -0.31 -4.47 -14.18
N PRO A 66 -0.08 -3.46 -15.03
CA PRO A 66 0.80 -3.62 -16.19
C PRO A 66 2.29 -3.76 -15.84
N ASN A 67 2.72 -3.32 -14.66
CA ASN A 67 4.12 -3.39 -14.22
C ASN A 67 4.24 -3.36 -12.69
N GLN A 68 5.47 -3.60 -12.19
CA GLN A 68 5.76 -3.64 -10.75
C GLN A 68 5.48 -2.32 -10.02
N GLY A 69 5.68 -1.18 -10.67
CA GLY A 69 5.44 0.13 -10.08
C GLY A 69 3.94 0.34 -9.85
N ALA A 70 3.12 0.10 -10.87
CA ALA A 70 1.66 0.16 -10.76
C ALA A 70 1.11 -0.85 -9.75
N ALA A 71 1.70 -2.04 -9.65
CA ALA A 71 1.37 -3.01 -8.61
C ALA A 71 1.68 -2.49 -7.20
N LEU A 72 2.85 -1.86 -7.02
CA LEU A 72 3.25 -1.29 -5.74
C LEU A 72 2.36 -0.10 -5.34
N GLU A 73 2.06 0.82 -6.26
CA GLU A 73 1.16 1.95 -5.99
C GLU A 73 -0.23 1.47 -5.52
N PHE A 74 -0.78 0.45 -6.17
CA PHE A 74 -2.03 -0.17 -5.74
C PHE A 74 -1.93 -0.74 -4.32
N ALA A 75 -0.88 -1.51 -4.04
CA ALA A 75 -0.68 -2.13 -2.73
C ALA A 75 -0.53 -1.12 -1.59
N VAL A 76 0.21 -0.05 -1.83
CA VAL A 76 0.44 1.01 -0.84
C VAL A 76 -0.85 1.81 -0.61
N ALA A 77 -1.61 2.14 -1.66
CA ALA A 77 -2.91 2.81 -1.52
C ALA A 77 -3.91 1.95 -0.73
N ALA A 78 -4.02 0.65 -1.05
CA ALA A 78 -4.90 -0.28 -0.33
C ALA A 78 -4.56 -0.36 1.17
N SER A 79 -3.26 -0.45 1.47
CA SER A 79 -2.77 -0.48 2.84
C SER A 79 -2.94 0.87 3.56
N ALA A 80 -2.76 1.99 2.87
CA ALA A 80 -3.01 3.32 3.43
C ALA A 80 -4.48 3.48 3.84
N LEU A 81 -5.41 3.07 2.98
CA LEU A 81 -6.85 3.07 3.28
C LEU A 81 -7.19 2.14 4.45
N LYS A 82 -6.54 0.98 4.58
CA LYS A 82 -6.75 0.08 5.72
C LYS A 82 -6.50 0.76 7.06
N HIS A 83 -5.55 1.70 7.15
CA HIS A 83 -5.28 2.42 8.39
C HIS A 83 -6.43 3.36 8.83
N THR A 84 -7.41 3.59 7.95
CA THR A 84 -8.60 4.42 8.20
C THR A 84 -9.84 3.61 8.58
N ILE A 85 -9.72 2.28 8.69
CA ILE A 85 -10.81 1.33 8.95
C ILE A 85 -10.51 0.52 10.22
N ASN A 86 -11.47 0.44 11.13
CA ASN A 86 -11.37 -0.36 12.35
C ASN A 86 -11.30 -1.88 12.07
N GLY A 87 -10.54 -2.59 12.90
CA GLY A 87 -10.41 -4.05 12.83
C GLY A 87 -9.39 -4.49 11.79
N ASP A 88 -9.11 -5.78 11.74
CA ASP A 88 -7.92 -6.31 11.07
C ASP A 88 -8.06 -6.42 9.54
N PHE A 89 -9.28 -6.62 9.03
CA PHE A 89 -9.50 -6.92 7.61
C PHE A 89 -9.55 -5.66 6.75
N ASN A 90 -9.03 -5.79 5.52
CA ASN A 90 -9.15 -4.76 4.51
C ASN A 90 -10.54 -4.82 3.86
N LEU A 91 -11.38 -3.83 4.15
CA LEU A 91 -12.74 -3.73 3.62
C LEU A 91 -12.86 -2.72 2.46
N VAL A 92 -11.72 -2.36 1.86
CA VAL A 92 -11.62 -1.39 0.77
C VAL A 92 -11.88 -2.08 -0.57
N SER A 93 -12.68 -1.45 -1.42
CA SER A 93 -12.96 -1.90 -2.78
C SER A 93 -11.82 -1.57 -3.75
N VAL A 94 -11.73 -2.29 -4.88
CA VAL A 94 -10.73 -1.99 -5.91
C VAL A 94 -10.84 -0.54 -6.40
N ASP A 95 -12.06 -0.05 -6.62
CA ASP A 95 -12.30 1.31 -7.12
C ASP A 95 -11.79 2.39 -6.15
N GLU A 96 -11.98 2.22 -4.84
CA GLU A 96 -11.43 3.12 -3.82
C GLU A 96 -9.89 3.13 -3.85
N VAL A 97 -9.27 1.97 -4.06
CA VAL A 97 -7.80 1.87 -4.18
C VAL A 97 -7.31 2.57 -5.44
N GLU A 98 -7.95 2.34 -6.60
CA GLU A 98 -7.57 3.01 -7.86
C GLU A 98 -7.70 4.52 -7.75
N ALA A 99 -8.79 5.02 -7.15
CA ALA A 99 -9.02 6.44 -6.96
C ALA A 99 -7.87 7.08 -6.16
N LEU A 100 -7.48 6.46 -5.04
CA LEU A 100 -6.38 6.96 -4.21
C LEU A 100 -5.01 6.83 -4.92
N ALA A 101 -4.74 5.71 -5.58
CA ALA A 101 -3.48 5.50 -6.31
C ALA A 101 -3.31 6.47 -7.50
N GLY A 102 -4.43 6.78 -8.17
CA GLY A 102 -4.54 7.72 -9.28
C GLY A 102 -4.32 9.19 -8.89
N GLY A 103 -4.24 9.50 -7.59
CA GLY A 103 -3.95 10.84 -7.10
C GLY A 103 -5.18 11.62 -6.64
N ASP A 104 -6.34 10.99 -6.42
CA ASP A 104 -7.38 11.57 -5.58
C ASP A 104 -6.95 11.52 -4.11
N ALA A 105 -5.94 12.33 -3.80
CA ALA A 105 -5.39 12.51 -2.46
C ALA A 105 -6.33 13.33 -1.56
N SER A 106 -7.53 13.70 -2.04
CA SER A 106 -8.48 14.46 -1.25
C SER A 106 -9.05 13.65 -0.08
N GLY A 107 -8.86 12.32 -0.06
CA GLY A 107 -9.27 11.44 1.04
C GLY A 107 -10.77 11.54 1.37
N ARG A 108 -11.54 12.25 0.53
CA ARG A 108 -12.98 12.31 0.59
C ARG A 108 -13.43 10.98 0.02
N VAL A 109 -13.52 10.00 0.91
CA VAL A 109 -14.21 8.75 0.66
C VAL A 109 -15.60 9.13 0.12
N GLN A 110 -15.76 9.06 -1.20
CA GLN A 110 -17.07 9.17 -1.81
C GLN A 110 -17.73 7.81 -1.60
N ARG A 111 -18.57 7.72 -0.57
CA ARG A 111 -19.53 6.64 -0.39
C ARG A 111 -20.87 7.06 -0.93
#